data_AF-A0A1Y4E4F6-F1
#
_entry.id   AF-A0A1Y4E4F6-F1
#
_cell.length_a   1.000
_cell.length_b   1.000
_cell.length_c   1.000
_cell.angle_alpha   90.00
_cell.angle_beta   90.00
_cell.angle_gamma   90.00
#
_symmetry.space_group_name_H-M   'P 1'
#
loop_
_entity.id
_entity.type
_entity.pdbx_description
1 polymer ?
#
loop_
_entity_poly.entity_id
_entity_poly.type
_entity_poly.pdbx_seq_one_letter_code
_entity_poly.pdbx_strand_id
1 'polypeptide(L)'
;MRRCRRLARLLLPATITLALMGATALAMRGGGAGPRPSAAGGEGDAPAAEYPDGTRGQGIPLVEGGADESAADEQEEDATGGASLDTFDDALERGRAAGENPATVSWEEDRDLVGAASALLDAYRAQGLSELATSGYVDLAGDVWGALLVDARGWVDMVTVTGAADDATARVQVVRFWAEDDAAS
;
A
#
# COMPACT_ATOMS: atom_id res chain seq x y z
N MET A 1 74.46 -6.38 2.82
CA MET A 1 74.44 -6.01 4.25
C MET A 1 73.00 -6.01 4.75
N ARG A 2 72.71 -6.91 5.71
CA ARG A 2 71.76 -6.86 6.85
C ARG A 2 70.39 -6.12 6.73
N ARG A 3 69.34 -6.96 6.80
CA ARG A 3 68.16 -6.93 7.72
C ARG A 3 67.13 -5.79 7.58
N CYS A 4 65.91 -6.10 7.13
CA CYS A 4 64.71 -6.40 7.94
C CYS A 4 64.13 -5.23 8.75
N ARG A 5 62.86 -4.89 8.48
CA ARG A 5 61.76 -5.10 9.45
C ARG A 5 60.38 -5.06 8.76
N ARG A 6 59.64 -6.14 8.98
CA ARG A 6 58.26 -6.40 8.56
C ARG A 6 57.27 -5.75 9.55
N LEU A 7 56.06 -5.49 9.03
CA LEU A 7 54.73 -5.71 9.64
C LEU A 7 54.42 -5.07 11.01
N ALA A 8 53.37 -4.26 11.02
CA ALA A 8 52.38 -4.27 12.09
C ALA A 8 50.98 -4.18 11.48
N ARG A 9 50.42 -5.36 11.13
CA ARG A 9 48.96 -5.56 11.07
C ARG A 9 48.49 -5.57 12.52
N LEU A 10 47.57 -4.68 12.88
CA LEU A 10 46.82 -4.75 14.13
C LEU A 10 45.38 -5.14 13.78
N LEU A 11 45.03 -6.35 14.18
CA LEU A 11 43.71 -6.95 14.20
C LEU A 11 43.35 -7.19 15.67
N LEU A 12 42.02 -7.19 15.94
CA LEU A 12 41.26 -7.72 17.09
C LEU A 12 40.78 -6.70 18.15
N PRO A 13 39.68 -7.00 18.89
CA PRO A 13 38.52 -7.85 18.58
C PRO A 13 37.15 -7.23 18.91
N ALA A 14 36.11 -7.92 18.42
CA ALA A 14 34.69 -7.73 18.69
C ALA A 14 34.31 -7.82 20.19
N THR A 15 33.27 -7.07 20.58
CA THR A 15 32.39 -7.43 21.69
C THR A 15 30.94 -7.24 21.25
N ILE A 16 30.26 -8.36 20.97
CA ILE A 16 28.82 -8.44 20.76
C ILE A 16 28.22 -8.73 22.14
N THR A 17 27.37 -7.83 22.64
CA THR A 17 26.58 -8.10 23.86
C THR A 17 25.20 -8.56 23.42
N LEU A 18 25.02 -9.88 23.39
CA LEU A 18 23.74 -10.55 23.23
C LEU A 18 23.03 -10.53 24.59
N ALA A 19 21.91 -9.82 24.71
CA ALA A 19 21.00 -9.94 25.85
C ALA A 19 19.75 -10.71 25.42
N LEU A 20 19.62 -11.92 25.96
CA LEU A 20 18.54 -12.87 25.73
C LEU A 20 17.80 -13.03 27.07
N MET A 21 16.55 -12.53 27.17
CA MET A 21 15.53 -12.93 28.16
C MET A 21 14.30 -12.00 28.01
N GLY A 22 13.05 -12.45 27.94
CA GLY A 22 12.56 -13.80 28.14
C GLY A 22 11.14 -13.97 27.60
N ALA A 23 10.84 -15.21 27.21
CA ALA A 23 9.49 -15.69 27.02
C ALA A 23 8.80 -15.77 28.39
N THR A 24 7.58 -15.26 28.48
CA THR A 24 6.62 -15.70 29.50
C THR A 24 5.32 -16.03 28.79
N ALA A 25 5.00 -17.32 28.82
CA ALA A 25 3.79 -17.87 28.27
C ALA A 25 2.59 -17.60 29.19
N LEU A 26 1.42 -17.59 28.54
CA LEU A 26 0.14 -18.10 29.04
C LEU A 26 -0.63 -17.26 30.06
N ALA A 27 -1.68 -16.60 29.56
CA ALA A 27 -2.95 -16.50 30.26
C ALA A 27 -4.10 -16.70 29.27
N MET A 28 -4.51 -17.96 29.08
CA MET A 28 -5.89 -18.25 28.73
C MET A 28 -6.76 -17.84 29.92
N ARG A 29 -7.69 -16.90 29.70
CA ARG A 29 -8.85 -16.72 30.57
C ARG A 29 -10.08 -16.77 29.69
N GLY A 30 -10.75 -17.91 29.74
CA GLY A 30 -12.09 -18.06 29.21
C GLY A 30 -13.15 -17.37 30.08
N GLY A 31 -14.36 -17.36 29.53
CA GLY A 31 -15.60 -17.34 30.29
C GLY A 31 -16.22 -15.96 30.50
N GLY A 32 -17.37 -15.73 29.85
CA GLY A 32 -18.27 -14.66 30.29
C GLY A 32 -19.29 -14.22 29.27
N ALA A 33 -20.16 -15.12 28.81
CA ALA A 33 -21.48 -14.70 28.34
C ALA A 33 -22.22 -14.06 29.53
N GLY A 34 -22.55 -12.78 29.40
CA GLY A 34 -23.33 -12.00 30.34
C GLY A 34 -24.33 -11.12 29.59
N PRO A 35 -25.49 -10.81 30.17
CA PRO A 35 -26.75 -10.72 29.46
C PRO A 35 -26.98 -9.38 28.74
N ARG A 36 -27.75 -9.44 27.65
CA ARG A 36 -28.38 -8.29 27.00
C ARG A 36 -29.22 -7.51 28.03
N PRO A 37 -29.04 -6.19 28.18
CA PRO A 37 -30.04 -5.37 28.85
C PRO A 37 -31.28 -5.26 27.96
N SER A 38 -32.38 -5.83 28.43
CA SER A 38 -33.74 -5.47 28.00
C SER A 38 -34.25 -4.42 28.98
N ALA A 39 -34.44 -3.20 28.48
CA ALA A 39 -35.25 -2.14 29.07
C ALA A 39 -35.79 -1.36 27.87
N ALA A 40 -37.07 -1.51 27.56
CA ALA A 40 -38.19 -0.77 28.15
C ALA A 40 -38.26 0.66 27.64
N GLY A 41 -39.45 1.03 27.19
CA GLY A 41 -39.75 2.21 26.39
C GLY A 41 -39.28 3.53 26.98
N GLY A 42 -38.91 4.40 26.07
CA GLY A 42 -38.79 5.83 26.26
C GLY A 42 -39.16 6.50 24.95
N GLU A 43 -40.44 6.86 24.82
CA GLU A 43 -40.90 7.88 23.89
C GLU A 43 -40.09 9.15 24.19
N GLY A 44 -39.10 9.41 23.35
CA GLY A 44 -38.37 10.67 23.29
C GLY A 44 -38.80 11.39 22.02
N ASP A 45 -39.74 12.30 22.19
CA ASP A 45 -40.17 13.30 21.22
C ASP A 45 -38.94 14.06 20.68
N ALA A 46 -38.54 13.74 19.45
CA ALA A 46 -37.55 14.51 18.70
C ALA A 46 -38.33 15.41 17.74
N PRO A 47 -38.11 16.75 17.75
CA PRO A 47 -38.84 17.63 16.86
C PRO A 47 -38.48 17.30 15.41
N ALA A 48 -39.52 16.99 14.62
CA ALA A 48 -39.42 16.87 13.18
C ALA A 48 -38.85 18.16 12.60
N ALA A 49 -37.70 18.07 11.94
CA ALA A 49 -37.26 19.14 11.06
C ALA A 49 -38.29 19.25 9.93
N GLU A 50 -39.09 20.31 9.98
CA GLU A 50 -39.98 20.71 8.90
C GLU A 50 -39.13 21.01 7.65
N TYR A 51 -39.14 20.09 6.68
CA TYR A 51 -38.77 20.43 5.33
C TYR A 51 -39.95 21.21 4.72
N PRO A 52 -39.75 22.45 4.22
CA PRO A 52 -40.82 23.15 3.55
C PRO A 52 -41.26 22.38 2.30
N ASP A 53 -42.52 21.95 2.34
CA ASP A 53 -43.30 21.43 1.23
C ASP A 53 -43.53 22.53 0.19
N GLY A 54 -43.32 22.19 -1.08
CA GLY A 54 -43.98 22.88 -2.19
C GLY A 54 -43.06 23.62 -3.15
N THR A 55 -42.49 22.90 -4.13
CA THR A 55 -42.61 23.32 -5.54
C THR A 55 -42.76 22.09 -6.42
N ARG A 56 -44.00 21.84 -6.85
CA ARG A 56 -44.34 20.88 -7.90
C ARG A 56 -43.84 21.40 -9.25
N GLY A 57 -43.07 20.58 -9.95
CA GLY A 57 -43.21 20.39 -11.40
C GLY A 57 -42.37 21.28 -12.31
N GLN A 58 -41.13 20.84 -12.59
CA GLN A 58 -40.61 20.87 -13.95
C GLN A 58 -39.79 19.60 -14.16
N GLY A 59 -40.33 18.69 -14.97
CA GLY A 59 -39.76 17.35 -15.19
C GLY A 59 -38.37 17.44 -15.80
N ILE A 60 -37.41 16.74 -15.19
CA ILE A 60 -36.16 16.40 -15.87
C ILE A 60 -36.54 15.35 -16.92
N PRO A 61 -36.24 15.57 -18.22
CA PRO A 61 -36.52 14.56 -19.23
C PRO A 61 -35.71 13.30 -18.89
N LEU A 62 -36.41 12.18 -18.75
CA LEU A 62 -35.81 10.86 -18.66
C LEU A 62 -35.10 10.61 -20.00
N VAL A 63 -33.76 10.68 -20.00
CA VAL A 63 -32.97 10.20 -21.13
C VAL A 63 -33.00 8.68 -21.05
N GLU A 64 -33.90 8.06 -21.81
CA GLU A 64 -33.73 6.66 -22.24
C GLU A 64 -32.54 6.62 -23.21
N GLY A 65 -31.35 6.50 -22.67
CA GLY A 65 -30.11 6.22 -23.39
C GLY A 65 -29.83 4.73 -23.27
N GLY A 66 -29.89 4.04 -24.39
CA GLY A 66 -29.78 2.58 -24.49
C GLY A 66 -28.49 2.01 -23.93
N ALA A 67 -28.59 0.73 -23.59
CA ALA A 67 -27.47 -0.14 -23.30
C ALA A 67 -26.39 -0.02 -24.39
N ASP A 68 -25.23 0.48 -24.00
CA ASP A 68 -23.97 0.17 -24.66
C ASP A 68 -23.08 -0.45 -23.60
N GLU A 69 -23.29 -1.75 -23.40
CA GLU A 69 -22.31 -2.61 -22.77
C GLU A 69 -21.13 -2.73 -23.72
N SER A 70 -19.93 -2.41 -23.23
CA SER A 70 -18.59 -2.73 -23.76
C SER A 70 -17.74 -1.50 -24.03
N ALA A 71 -17.35 -0.80 -22.97
CA ALA A 71 -15.96 -0.35 -22.87
C ALA A 71 -15.25 -1.36 -21.97
N ALA A 72 -14.86 -2.49 -22.56
CA ALA A 72 -13.73 -3.23 -22.01
C ALA A 72 -12.57 -2.24 -22.10
N ASP A 73 -12.14 -1.72 -20.95
CA ASP A 73 -10.83 -1.09 -20.86
C ASP A 73 -9.85 -2.10 -21.42
N GLU A 74 -9.31 -1.80 -22.59
CA GLU A 74 -8.04 -2.33 -23.02
C GLU A 74 -7.03 -1.78 -22.00
N GLN A 75 -6.91 -2.46 -20.86
CA GLN A 75 -5.73 -2.35 -20.04
C GLN A 75 -4.60 -2.74 -20.98
N GLU A 76 -3.88 -1.72 -21.43
CA GLU A 76 -2.59 -1.88 -22.07
C GLU A 76 -1.82 -2.87 -21.19
N GLU A 77 -1.67 -4.10 -21.66
CA GLU A 77 -0.61 -5.01 -21.27
C GLU A 77 0.69 -4.33 -21.70
N ASP A 78 1.04 -3.23 -21.04
CA ASP A 78 2.31 -2.59 -21.28
C ASP A 78 3.36 -3.52 -20.71
N ALA A 79 4.19 -3.99 -21.63
CA ALA A 79 5.08 -5.12 -21.49
C ALA A 79 6.24 -4.79 -20.53
N THR A 80 5.93 -4.68 -19.25
CA THR A 80 6.94 -4.63 -18.20
C THR A 80 7.35 -6.06 -17.90
N GLY A 81 8.53 -6.47 -18.39
CA GLY A 81 9.11 -7.78 -18.10
C GLY A 81 9.00 -8.11 -16.61
N GLY A 82 8.40 -9.27 -16.31
CA GLY A 82 7.86 -9.68 -15.00
C GLY A 82 8.59 -9.08 -13.79
N ALA A 83 7.99 -8.04 -13.23
CA ALA A 83 8.38 -7.54 -11.93
C ALA A 83 7.93 -8.53 -10.84
N SER A 84 8.55 -8.41 -9.67
CA SER A 84 8.17 -9.13 -8.46
C SER A 84 8.56 -8.28 -7.27
N LEU A 85 8.16 -8.70 -6.06
CA LEU A 85 8.56 -8.06 -4.82
C LEU A 85 10.08 -7.84 -4.68
N ASP A 86 10.89 -8.74 -5.24
CA ASP A 86 12.35 -8.65 -5.17
C ASP A 86 12.98 -7.80 -6.30
N THR A 87 12.24 -7.53 -7.38
CA THR A 87 12.80 -6.96 -8.62
C THR A 87 12.12 -5.66 -9.07
N PHE A 88 11.03 -5.24 -8.42
CA PHE A 88 10.25 -4.07 -8.83
C PHE A 88 11.07 -2.77 -8.80
N ASP A 89 11.95 -2.58 -7.82
CA ASP A 89 12.77 -1.36 -7.71
C ASP A 89 13.76 -1.26 -8.88
N ASP A 90 14.45 -2.35 -9.20
CA ASP A 90 15.32 -2.44 -10.38
C ASP A 90 14.54 -2.21 -11.69
N ALA A 91 13.27 -2.63 -11.74
CA ALA A 91 12.40 -2.39 -12.89
C ALA A 91 12.02 -0.91 -13.03
N LEU A 92 11.70 -0.23 -11.92
CA LEU A 92 11.44 1.22 -11.90
C LEU A 92 12.68 2.02 -12.30
N GLU A 93 13.85 1.69 -11.78
CA GLU A 93 15.10 2.38 -12.14
C GLU A 93 15.50 2.14 -13.61
N ARG A 94 15.16 0.98 -14.19
CA ARG A 94 15.29 0.74 -15.64
C ARG A 94 14.36 1.64 -16.45
N GLY A 95 13.10 1.78 -16.03
CA GLY A 95 12.15 2.70 -16.68
C GLY A 95 12.66 4.13 -16.67
N ARG A 96 13.14 4.61 -15.51
CA ARG A 96 13.80 5.92 -15.40
C ARG A 96 14.97 6.08 -16.38
N ALA A 97 15.85 5.07 -16.44
CA ALA A 97 17.01 5.10 -17.34
C ALA A 97 16.62 5.10 -18.83
N ALA A 98 15.43 4.57 -19.16
CA ALA A 98 14.84 4.65 -20.49
C ALA A 98 14.16 6.00 -20.78
N GLY A 99 14.08 6.90 -19.79
CA GLY A 99 13.48 8.23 -19.92
C GLY A 99 12.01 8.29 -19.51
N GLU A 100 11.48 7.27 -18.83
CA GLU A 100 10.10 7.25 -18.33
C GLU A 100 9.95 8.13 -17.08
N ASN A 101 8.92 8.97 -17.05
CA ASN A 101 8.46 9.66 -15.85
C ASN A 101 6.95 9.95 -15.99
N PRO A 102 6.07 9.16 -15.33
CA PRO A 102 6.40 8.11 -14.36
C PRO A 102 6.87 6.80 -15.01
N ALA A 103 7.63 6.01 -14.26
CA ALA A 103 7.86 4.59 -14.58
C ALA A 103 6.83 3.73 -13.85
N THR A 104 6.31 2.71 -14.51
CA THR A 104 5.24 1.85 -13.97
C THR A 104 5.67 0.39 -14.01
N VAL A 105 5.39 -0.34 -12.93
CA VAL A 105 5.59 -1.79 -12.86
C VAL A 105 4.36 -2.44 -12.24
N SER A 106 3.99 -3.63 -12.73
CA SER A 106 2.92 -4.42 -12.12
C SER A 106 3.22 -5.91 -12.17
N TRP A 107 2.71 -6.64 -11.18
CA TRP A 107 2.86 -8.09 -11.07
C TRP A 107 1.74 -8.71 -10.22
N GLU A 108 1.57 -10.02 -10.37
CA GLU A 108 0.67 -10.82 -9.54
C GLU A 108 1.43 -11.39 -8.34
N GLU A 109 0.82 -11.34 -7.17
CA GLU A 109 1.32 -11.90 -5.92
C GLU A 109 0.50 -13.13 -5.51
N ASP A 110 1.20 -14.21 -5.14
CA ASP A 110 0.62 -15.41 -4.54
C ASP A 110 0.29 -15.19 -3.05
N ARG A 111 -0.33 -14.05 -2.74
CA ARG A 111 -0.73 -13.62 -1.40
C ARG A 111 -2.06 -12.88 -1.50
N ASP A 112 -2.86 -12.96 -0.44
CA ASP A 112 -4.04 -12.11 -0.30
C ASP A 112 -3.66 -10.62 -0.28
N LEU A 113 -4.64 -9.73 -0.44
CA LEU A 113 -4.43 -8.29 -0.49
C LEU A 113 -3.60 -7.76 0.69
N VAL A 114 -3.92 -8.20 1.91
CA VAL A 114 -3.26 -7.73 3.13
C VAL A 114 -1.82 -8.25 3.20
N GLY A 115 -1.61 -9.52 2.82
CA GLY A 115 -0.29 -10.14 2.75
C GLY A 115 0.61 -9.48 1.70
N ALA A 116 0.07 -9.20 0.51
CA ALA A 116 0.79 -8.50 -0.55
C ALA A 116 1.16 -7.07 -0.14
N ALA A 117 0.21 -6.29 0.39
CA ALA A 117 0.48 -4.93 0.87
C ALA A 117 1.52 -4.90 2.00
N SER A 118 1.42 -5.83 2.97
CA SER A 118 2.38 -5.93 4.07
C SER A 118 3.77 -6.30 3.58
N ALA A 119 3.87 -7.28 2.69
CA ALA A 119 5.14 -7.71 2.11
C ALA A 119 5.82 -6.58 1.31
N LEU A 120 5.03 -5.80 0.56
CA LEU A 120 5.53 -4.64 -0.18
C LEU A 120 6.08 -3.55 0.75
N LEU A 121 5.35 -3.20 1.80
CA LEU A 121 5.83 -2.23 2.80
C LEU A 121 7.08 -2.72 3.54
N ASP A 122 7.18 -4.02 3.79
CA ASP A 122 8.38 -4.63 4.36
C ASP A 122 9.57 -4.56 3.39
N ALA A 123 9.35 -4.76 2.09
CA ALA A 123 10.38 -4.62 1.06
C ALA A 123 10.90 -3.16 0.99
N TYR A 124 10.01 -2.17 0.97
CA TYR A 124 10.41 -0.76 1.05
C TYR A 124 11.19 -0.44 2.33
N ARG A 125 10.76 -0.96 3.49
CA ARG A 125 11.48 -0.78 4.75
C ARG A 125 12.87 -1.42 4.71
N ALA A 126 13.02 -2.57 4.08
CA ALA A 126 14.29 -3.26 3.95
C ALA A 126 15.30 -2.48 3.06
N GLN A 127 14.81 -1.71 2.10
CA GLN A 127 15.62 -0.83 1.25
C GLN A 127 16.11 0.42 2.00
N GLY A 128 15.38 0.86 3.03
CA GLY A 128 15.88 1.82 4.03
C GLY A 128 15.91 3.29 3.61
N LEU A 129 15.17 3.67 2.55
CA LEU A 129 15.25 5.02 1.96
C LEU A 129 13.90 5.73 1.79
N SER A 130 12.78 5.04 1.99
CA SER A 130 11.42 5.59 1.82
C SER A 130 10.63 5.72 3.13
N GLU A 131 9.82 6.76 3.21
CA GLU A 131 8.84 7.03 4.26
C GLU A 131 7.42 6.82 3.72
N LEU A 132 6.59 6.08 4.47
CA LEU A 132 5.18 5.92 4.16
C LEU A 132 4.43 7.20 4.55
N ALA A 133 3.97 7.97 3.56
CA ALA A 133 3.23 9.21 3.79
C ALA A 133 1.77 8.94 4.18
N THR A 134 1.11 8.03 3.47
CA THR A 134 -0.27 7.62 3.76
C THR A 134 -0.56 6.24 3.18
N SER A 135 -1.53 5.54 3.75
CA SER A 135 -2.10 4.32 3.20
C SER A 135 -3.55 4.09 3.63
N GLY A 136 -4.27 3.25 2.89
CA GLY A 136 -5.63 2.87 3.22
C GLY A 136 -6.33 2.14 2.09
N TYR A 137 -7.54 1.66 2.37
CA TYR A 137 -8.44 1.15 1.34
C TYR A 137 -8.91 2.29 0.46
N VAL A 138 -8.88 2.08 -0.85
CA VAL A 138 -9.23 3.05 -1.89
C VAL A 138 -10.71 2.94 -2.25
N ASP A 139 -11.27 1.74 -2.13
CA ASP A 139 -12.65 1.43 -2.41
C ASP A 139 -13.44 1.10 -1.12
N LEU A 140 -14.77 1.06 -1.24
CA LEU A 140 -15.66 0.79 -0.12
C LEU A 140 -15.85 -0.70 0.15
N ALA A 141 -15.60 -1.58 -0.83
CA ALA A 141 -15.68 -3.02 -0.63
C ALA A 141 -14.45 -3.54 0.12
N GLY A 142 -13.32 -2.83 0.04
CA GLY A 142 -12.07 -3.20 0.66
C GLY A 142 -11.21 -4.10 -0.22
N ASP A 143 -11.51 -4.14 -1.52
CA ASP A 143 -10.84 -4.96 -2.51
C ASP A 143 -9.58 -4.28 -3.07
N VAL A 144 -9.40 -2.98 -2.80
CA VAL A 144 -8.27 -2.18 -3.26
C VAL A 144 -7.64 -1.43 -2.10
N TRP A 145 -6.34 -1.63 -1.90
CA TRP A 145 -5.53 -0.88 -0.95
C TRP A 145 -4.49 -0.05 -1.70
N GLY A 146 -4.22 1.16 -1.20
CA GLY A 146 -3.23 2.05 -1.79
C GLY A 146 -2.32 2.69 -0.75
N ALA A 147 -1.15 3.11 -1.21
CA ALA A 147 -0.18 3.85 -0.41
C ALA A 147 0.60 4.86 -1.24
N LEU A 148 1.08 5.90 -0.55
CA LEU A 148 2.08 6.83 -1.08
C LEU A 148 3.35 6.72 -0.25
N LEU A 149 4.47 6.44 -0.93
CA LEU A 149 5.79 6.43 -0.31
C LEU A 149 6.63 7.55 -0.89
N VAL A 150 7.38 8.23 -0.05
CA VAL A 150 8.25 9.35 -0.43
C VAL A 150 9.68 9.00 -0.06
N ASP A 151 10.63 9.26 -0.96
CA ASP A 151 12.04 9.00 -0.73
C ASP A 151 12.83 10.32 -0.73
N ALA A 152 13.85 10.38 0.14
CA ALA A 152 14.71 11.55 0.27
C ALA A 152 15.50 11.90 -1.00
N ARG A 153 15.62 10.97 -1.96
CA ARG A 153 16.23 11.15 -3.29
C ARG A 153 15.33 11.93 -4.26
N GLY A 154 14.11 12.31 -3.86
CA GLY A 154 13.22 13.14 -4.65
C GLY A 154 12.29 12.36 -5.59
N TRP A 155 11.82 11.20 -5.15
CA TRP A 155 10.76 10.46 -5.86
C TRP A 155 9.59 10.13 -4.93
N VAL A 156 8.43 9.87 -5.55
CA VAL A 156 7.21 9.42 -4.89
C VAL A 156 6.70 8.17 -5.60
N ASP A 157 6.44 7.11 -4.83
CA ASP A 157 5.77 5.92 -5.34
C ASP A 157 4.30 5.96 -4.95
N MET A 158 3.44 5.84 -5.96
CA MET A 158 2.05 5.49 -5.79
C MET A 158 1.88 3.99 -5.96
N VAL A 159 1.36 3.34 -4.93
CA VAL A 159 1.14 1.90 -4.88
C VAL A 159 -0.34 1.62 -4.87
N THR A 160 -0.75 0.62 -5.66
CA THR A 160 -2.08 0.02 -5.61
C THR A 160 -1.94 -1.50 -5.49
N VAL A 161 -2.70 -2.10 -4.59
CA VAL A 161 -2.82 -3.56 -4.41
C VAL A 161 -4.29 -3.90 -4.54
N THR A 162 -4.63 -4.71 -5.54
CA THR A 162 -6.00 -5.14 -5.82
C THR A 162 -6.13 -6.62 -5.51
N GLY A 163 -7.04 -6.97 -4.61
CA GLY A 163 -7.35 -8.36 -4.31
C GLY A 163 -8.06 -9.03 -5.48
N ALA A 164 -7.72 -10.28 -5.76
CA ALA A 164 -8.46 -11.08 -6.70
C ALA A 164 -9.77 -11.59 -6.07
N ALA A 165 -10.75 -11.94 -6.89
CA ALA A 165 -12.05 -12.45 -6.43
C ALA A 165 -11.96 -13.80 -5.68
N ASP A 166 -10.80 -14.45 -5.68
CA ASP A 166 -10.55 -15.69 -4.94
C ASP A 166 -10.00 -15.47 -3.53
N ASP A 167 -9.78 -14.21 -3.13
CA ASP A 167 -9.16 -13.78 -1.86
C ASP A 167 -7.79 -14.41 -1.56
N ALA A 168 -7.15 -15.06 -2.55
CA ALA A 168 -5.90 -15.79 -2.38
C ALA A 168 -4.72 -15.11 -3.06
N THR A 169 -4.99 -14.29 -4.06
CA THR A 169 -4.00 -13.57 -4.85
C THR A 169 -4.31 -12.08 -4.89
N ALA A 170 -3.31 -11.28 -5.26
CA ALA A 170 -3.47 -9.85 -5.43
C ALA A 170 -2.56 -9.34 -6.55
N ARG A 171 -3.04 -8.36 -7.31
CA ARG A 171 -2.22 -7.62 -8.28
C ARG A 171 -1.62 -6.41 -7.61
N VAL A 172 -0.30 -6.26 -7.72
CA VAL A 172 0.42 -5.08 -7.25
C VAL A 172 0.79 -4.20 -8.44
N GLN A 173 0.60 -2.90 -8.30
CA GLN A 173 1.08 -1.88 -9.22
C GLN A 173 1.84 -0.81 -8.45
N VAL A 174 3.00 -0.43 -8.96
CA VAL A 174 3.82 0.67 -8.44
C VAL A 174 4.09 1.65 -9.57
N VAL A 175 3.78 2.91 -9.32
CA VAL A 175 4.03 4.03 -10.24
C VAL A 175 4.98 5.00 -9.55
N ARG A 176 6.21 5.12 -10.06
CA ARG A 176 7.23 6.01 -9.51
C ARG A 176 7.29 7.31 -10.30
N PHE A 177 7.14 8.41 -9.58
CA PHE A 177 7.33 9.77 -10.08
C PHE A 177 8.66 10.31 -9.57
N TRP A 178 9.47 10.88 -10.45
CA TRP A 178 10.66 11.63 -10.04
C TRP A 178 10.38 13.13 -10.13
N ALA A 179 10.88 13.87 -9.15
CA ALA A 179 10.99 15.31 -9.28
C ALA A 179 11.86 15.63 -10.51
N GLU A 180 11.46 16.65 -11.27
CA GLU A 180 12.34 17.22 -12.28
C GLU A 180 13.55 17.82 -11.54
N ASP A 181 14.76 17.60 -12.05
CA ASP A 181 15.93 18.27 -11.51
C ASP A 181 15.71 19.78 -11.68
N ASP A 182 15.66 20.53 -10.57
CA ASP A 182 15.76 22.00 -10.54
C ASP A 182 17.18 22.43 -10.96
N ALA A 183 17.63 22.00 -12.14
CA ALA A 183 18.87 22.39 -12.75
C ALA A 183 18.64 23.59 -13.69
N ALA A 184 18.01 24.65 -13.19
CA ALA A 184 18.08 26.01 -13.73
C ALA A 184 17.32 27.01 -12.84
N SER A 185 17.98 27.57 -11.82
CA SER A 185 17.61 28.86 -11.22
C SER A 185 18.86 29.61 -10.79
#